data_AF-A0A0M3K567-F1
#
_entry.id   AF-A0A0M3K567-F1
#
_cell.length_a   1.000
_cell.length_b   1.000
_cell.length_c   1.000
_cell.angle_alpha   90.00
_cell.angle_beta   90.00
_cell.angle_gamma   90.00
#
_symmetry.space_group_name_H-M   'P 1'
#
loop_
_entity.id
_entity.type
_entity.pdbx_description
1 polymer ?
#
loop_
_entity_poly.entity_id
_entity_poly.type
_entity_poly.pdbx_seq_one_letter_code
_entity_poly.pdbx_strand_id
1 'polypeptide(L)'
;MIRANETGQVIIIIFMAIPSAFSLIWLTPYATYGFNATLVMWEYESPDFMPAFDRINTLTCSALSGICYLLIVIDVIRKGSAMTSKNHRREILITIQVMLNGGYTLAVSIYFMFLRPYYVPYTVFYNATDIALCLIWNGKSPIMHLIFNREIRLKFIAQLKEQSLSWKAIKAKFSTQTNAINDNMACFKPAHSRNGRIVY
;
A
#
# COMPACT_ATOMS: atom_id res chain seq x y z
N MET A 1 9.83 -31.76 5.46
CA MET A 1 9.74 -30.29 5.61
C MET A 1 10.44 -29.50 4.48
N ILE A 2 11.26 -30.12 3.62
CA ILE A 2 12.02 -29.44 2.55
C ILE A 2 11.22 -29.24 1.24
N ARG A 3 10.27 -30.12 0.92
CA ARG A 3 9.47 -30.07 -0.33
C ARG A 3 8.53 -28.87 -0.48
N ALA A 4 8.12 -28.22 0.61
CA ALA A 4 7.20 -27.07 0.54
C ALA A 4 7.88 -25.79 0.02
N ASN A 5 9.22 -25.71 0.09
CA ASN A 5 9.97 -24.51 -0.28
C ASN A 5 10.18 -24.42 -1.81
N GLU A 6 10.41 -25.56 -2.47
CA GLU A 6 10.61 -25.62 -3.93
C GLU A 6 9.31 -25.35 -4.69
N THR A 7 8.18 -25.92 -4.27
CA THR A 7 6.88 -25.64 -4.90
C THR A 7 6.48 -24.18 -4.76
N GLY A 8 6.73 -23.56 -3.60
CA GLY A 8 6.44 -22.15 -3.37
C GLY A 8 7.29 -21.23 -4.26
N GLN A 9 8.59 -21.53 -4.41
CA GLN A 9 9.49 -20.78 -5.27
C GLN A 9 9.09 -20.87 -6.75
N VAL A 10 8.75 -22.06 -7.24
CA VAL A 10 8.28 -22.26 -8.62
C VAL A 10 6.99 -21.47 -8.88
N ILE A 11 6.05 -21.48 -7.95
CA ILE A 11 4.81 -20.70 -8.07
C ILE A 11 5.12 -19.20 -8.14
N ILE A 12 6.00 -18.68 -7.28
CA ILE A 12 6.40 -17.26 -7.29
C ILE A 12 7.08 -16.89 -8.62
N ILE A 13 7.99 -17.73 -9.11
CA ILE A 13 8.68 -17.50 -10.39
C ILE A 13 7.66 -17.43 -11.53
N ILE A 14 6.72 -18.36 -11.60
CA ILE A 14 5.66 -18.34 -12.61
C ILE A 14 4.79 -17.09 -12.47
N PHE A 15 4.41 -16.73 -11.25
CA PHE A 15 3.56 -15.56 -10.97
C PHE A 15 4.25 -14.23 -11.28
N MET A 16 5.59 -14.18 -11.25
CA MET A 16 6.37 -13.01 -11.64
C MET A 16 6.68 -13.00 -13.14
N ALA A 17 7.07 -14.15 -13.70
CA ALA A 17 7.51 -14.28 -15.08
C ALA A 17 6.38 -14.04 -16.06
N ILE A 18 5.16 -14.52 -15.78
CA ILE A 18 4.01 -14.34 -16.67
C ILE A 18 3.66 -12.85 -16.82
N PRO A 19 3.37 -12.08 -15.75
CA PRO A 19 3.13 -10.63 -15.87
C PRO A 19 4.31 -9.88 -16.46
N SER A 20 5.55 -10.25 -16.11
CA SER A 20 6.75 -9.59 -16.65
C SER A 20 6.92 -9.81 -18.15
N ALA A 21 6.66 -11.03 -18.65
CA ALA A 21 6.67 -11.33 -20.08
C ALA A 21 5.57 -10.55 -20.81
N PHE A 22 4.40 -10.39 -20.19
CA PHE A 22 3.36 -9.50 -20.71
C PHE A 22 3.84 -8.04 -20.72
N SER A 23 4.45 -7.53 -19.64
CA SER A 23 5.09 -6.21 -19.55
C SER A 23 6.14 -5.95 -20.65
N LEU A 24 6.71 -6.97 -21.28
CA LEU A 24 7.62 -6.78 -22.42
C LEU A 24 6.87 -6.45 -23.73
N ILE A 25 5.64 -6.94 -23.91
CA ILE A 25 4.77 -6.55 -25.05
C ILE A 25 4.48 -5.05 -24.98
N TRP A 26 4.32 -4.54 -23.77
CA TRP A 26 4.17 -3.12 -23.45
C TRP A 26 5.44 -2.29 -23.66
N LEU A 27 6.61 -2.87 -23.93
CA LEU A 27 7.84 -2.13 -24.27
C LEU A 27 8.12 -2.12 -25.78
N THR A 28 7.20 -2.65 -26.59
CA THR A 28 7.35 -2.65 -28.04
C THR A 28 7.08 -1.25 -28.62
N PRO A 29 7.72 -0.88 -29.75
CA PRO A 29 7.49 0.41 -30.41
C PRO A 29 6.05 0.59 -30.95
N TYR A 30 5.21 -0.44 -30.87
CA TYR A 30 3.78 -0.39 -31.21
C TYR A 30 2.88 0.06 -30.04
N ALA A 31 3.45 0.21 -28.84
CA ALA A 31 2.78 0.74 -27.66
C ALA A 31 3.45 2.05 -27.26
N THR A 32 3.11 3.16 -27.94
CA THR A 32 3.56 4.50 -27.52
C THR A 32 2.75 4.94 -26.29
N TYR A 33 3.47 5.30 -25.23
CA TYR A 33 2.91 5.85 -23.99
C TYR A 33 3.04 7.36 -23.98
N GLY A 34 1.90 8.05 -23.89
CA GLY A 34 1.85 9.47 -23.54
C GLY A 34 1.24 9.62 -22.16
N PHE A 35 1.74 10.54 -21.33
CA PHE A 35 0.98 10.98 -20.16
C PHE A 35 0.26 12.28 -20.50
N ASN A 36 -1.08 12.24 -20.54
CA ASN A 36 -1.90 13.42 -20.69
C ASN A 36 -2.13 14.04 -19.31
N ALA A 37 -1.40 15.12 -19.03
CA ALA A 37 -1.48 15.83 -17.75
C ALA A 37 -2.84 16.48 -17.49
N THR A 38 -3.55 16.91 -18.54
CA THR A 38 -4.86 17.55 -18.43
C THR A 38 -5.93 16.55 -17.98
N LEU A 39 -5.83 15.32 -18.46
CA LEU A 39 -6.76 14.23 -18.10
C LEU A 39 -6.23 13.36 -16.95
N VAL A 40 -4.98 13.57 -16.52
CA VAL A 40 -4.29 12.78 -15.50
C VAL A 40 -4.32 11.28 -15.85
N MET A 41 -3.98 10.95 -17.09
CA MET A 41 -4.02 9.57 -17.57
C MET A 41 -2.86 9.23 -18.50
N TRP A 42 -2.53 7.94 -18.52
CA TRP A 42 -1.70 7.37 -19.55
C TRP A 42 -2.55 7.09 -20.79
N GLU A 43 -2.17 7.65 -21.91
CA GLU A 43 -2.75 7.42 -23.24
C GLU A 43 -1.94 6.36 -23.97
N TYR A 44 -2.66 5.50 -24.67
CA TYR A 44 -2.11 4.40 -25.46
C TYR A 44 -2.42 4.65 -26.93
N GLU A 45 -1.39 4.83 -27.75
CA GLU A 45 -1.53 4.83 -29.22
C GLU A 45 -1.47 3.41 -29.80
N SER A 46 -2.16 2.46 -29.16
CA SER A 46 -2.20 1.06 -29.60
C SER A 46 -3.56 0.74 -30.24
N PRO A 47 -3.62 -0.17 -31.23
CA PRO A 47 -4.89 -0.71 -31.74
C PRO A 47 -5.77 -1.29 -30.62
N ASP A 48 -7.09 -1.28 -30.85
CA ASP A 48 -8.18 -1.74 -29.95
C ASP A 48 -7.99 -3.14 -29.32
N PHE A 49 -7.04 -3.92 -29.84
CA PHE A 49 -6.66 -5.23 -29.32
C PHE A 49 -6.14 -5.19 -27.87
N MET A 50 -5.31 -4.20 -27.52
CA MET A 50 -4.70 -4.14 -26.17
C MET A 50 -5.73 -3.91 -25.04
N PRO A 51 -6.64 -2.94 -25.14
CA PRO A 51 -7.70 -2.76 -24.14
C PRO A 51 -8.63 -3.97 -24.00
N ALA A 52 -8.94 -4.66 -25.10
CA ALA A 52 -9.80 -5.83 -25.07
C ALA A 52 -9.14 -7.04 -24.37
N PHE A 53 -7.85 -7.27 -24.64
CA PHE A 53 -7.10 -8.37 -24.03
C PHE A 53 -6.92 -8.19 -22.52
N ASP A 54 -6.55 -6.98 -22.08
CA ASP A 54 -6.42 -6.66 -20.65
C ASP A 54 -7.73 -6.89 -19.87
N ARG A 55 -8.87 -6.58 -20.51
CA ARG A 55 -10.19 -6.86 -19.94
C ARG A 55 -10.46 -8.35 -19.78
N ILE A 56 -10.23 -9.14 -20.83
CA ILE A 56 -10.44 -10.58 -20.77
C ILE A 56 -9.57 -11.18 -19.67
N ASN A 57 -8.29 -10.81 -19.61
CA ASN A 57 -7.37 -11.33 -18.59
C ASN A 57 -7.83 -10.92 -17.18
N THR A 58 -8.16 -9.65 -16.97
CA THR A 58 -8.65 -9.15 -15.68
C THR A 58 -9.95 -9.86 -15.26
N LEU A 59 -10.89 -10.06 -16.18
CA LEU A 59 -12.13 -10.78 -15.93
C LEU A 59 -11.88 -12.26 -15.57
N THR A 60 -11.03 -12.95 -16.33
CA THR A 60 -10.66 -14.35 -16.08
C THR A 60 -9.98 -14.50 -14.72
N CYS A 61 -8.99 -13.67 -14.41
CA CYS A 61 -8.32 -13.69 -13.11
C CYS A 61 -9.29 -13.41 -11.96
N SER A 62 -10.22 -12.46 -12.14
CA SER A 62 -11.20 -12.11 -11.11
C SER A 62 -12.22 -13.21 -10.87
N ALA A 63 -12.69 -13.87 -11.94
CA ALA A 63 -13.61 -15.00 -11.84
C ALA A 63 -12.96 -16.21 -11.16
N LEU A 64 -11.74 -16.59 -11.58
CA LEU A 64 -10.99 -17.68 -10.96
C LEU A 64 -10.70 -17.39 -9.48
N SER A 65 -10.28 -16.17 -9.16
CA SER A 65 -10.03 -15.73 -7.79
C SER A 65 -11.29 -15.81 -6.93
N GLY A 66 -12.43 -15.33 -7.45
CA GLY A 66 -13.74 -15.42 -6.78
C GLY A 66 -14.13 -16.87 -6.48
N ILE A 67 -13.96 -17.79 -7.44
CA ILE A 67 -14.22 -19.22 -7.23
C ILE A 67 -13.32 -19.79 -6.14
N CYS A 68 -12.01 -19.54 -6.20
CA CYS A 68 -11.08 -20.01 -5.17
C CYS A 68 -11.46 -19.52 -3.77
N TYR A 69 -11.89 -18.26 -3.65
CA TYR A 69 -12.31 -17.71 -2.37
C TYR A 69 -13.59 -18.34 -1.83
N LEU A 70 -14.58 -18.60 -2.69
CA LEU A 70 -15.79 -19.34 -2.29
C LEU A 70 -15.44 -20.74 -1.79
N LEU A 71 -14.53 -21.44 -2.49
CA LEU A 71 -14.06 -22.77 -2.08
C LEU A 71 -13.36 -22.74 -0.71
N ILE A 72 -12.53 -21.73 -0.43
CA ILE A 72 -11.87 -21.56 0.87
C ILE A 72 -12.90 -21.34 1.99
N VAL A 73 -13.90 -20.48 1.76
CA VAL A 73 -14.97 -20.23 2.74
C VAL A 73 -15.75 -21.51 3.04
N ILE A 74 -16.13 -22.26 2.01
CA ILE A 74 -16.82 -23.54 2.16
C ILE A 74 -15.97 -24.53 2.95
N ASP A 75 -14.68 -24.64 2.64
CA ASP A 75 -13.75 -25.55 3.33
C ASP A 75 -13.61 -25.20 4.82
N VAL A 76 -13.48 -23.92 5.15
CA VAL A 76 -13.38 -23.42 6.54
C VAL A 76 -14.66 -23.67 7.32
N ILE A 77 -15.83 -23.45 6.70
CA ILE A 77 -17.13 -23.75 7.32
C ILE A 77 -17.26 -25.25 7.58
N ARG A 78 -16.91 -26.09 6.59
CA ARG A 78 -17.03 -27.56 6.70
C ARG A 78 -16.10 -28.14 7.75
N LYS A 79 -14.85 -27.66 7.82
CA LYS A 79 -13.84 -28.16 8.77
C LYS A 79 -13.97 -27.54 10.16
N GLY A 80 -14.69 -26.43 10.29
CA GLY A 80 -14.85 -25.69 11.55
C GLY A 80 -15.43 -26.53 12.68
N SER A 81 -16.28 -27.51 12.38
CA SER A 81 -16.87 -28.42 13.37
C SER A 81 -15.87 -29.41 13.99
N ALA A 82 -14.74 -29.67 13.33
CA ALA A 82 -13.73 -30.64 13.76
C ALA A 82 -12.45 -29.99 14.33
N MET A 83 -12.38 -28.65 14.37
CA MET A 83 -11.18 -27.93 14.79
C MET A 83 -11.24 -27.51 16.26
N THR A 84 -10.08 -27.46 16.92
CA THR A 84 -9.95 -26.85 18.24
C THR A 84 -10.26 -25.35 18.17
N SER A 85 -10.82 -24.78 19.24
CA SER A 85 -11.29 -23.37 19.26
C SER A 85 -10.23 -22.34 18.83
N LYS A 86 -8.96 -22.57 19.22
CA LYS A 86 -7.82 -21.71 18.85
C LYS A 86 -7.46 -21.80 17.36
N ASN A 87 -7.45 -23.01 16.80
CA ASN A 87 -7.16 -23.21 15.39
C ASN A 87 -8.32 -22.70 14.53
N HIS A 88 -9.56 -22.97 14.95
CA HIS A 88 -10.75 -22.47 14.28
C HIS A 88 -10.77 -20.94 14.18
N ARG A 89 -10.46 -20.23 15.28
CA ARG A 89 -10.35 -18.76 15.27
C ARG A 89 -9.26 -18.25 14.32
N ARG A 90 -8.12 -18.94 14.23
CA ARG A 90 -7.03 -18.57 13.32
C ARG A 90 -7.47 -18.72 11.86
N GLU A 91 -8.09 -19.84 11.51
CA GLU A 91 -8.59 -20.09 10.15
C GLU A 91 -9.65 -19.07 9.76
N ILE A 92 -10.58 -18.72 10.66
CA ILE A 92 -11.57 -17.66 10.42
C ILE A 92 -10.89 -16.31 10.12
N LEU A 93 -9.88 -15.92 10.89
CA LEU A 93 -9.18 -14.65 10.67
C LEU A 93 -8.42 -14.63 9.34
N ILE A 94 -7.81 -15.76 8.95
CA ILE A 94 -7.17 -15.90 7.63
C ILE A 94 -8.21 -15.79 6.53
N THR A 95 -9.36 -16.47 6.67
CA THR A 95 -10.46 -16.40 5.70
C THR A 95 -11.01 -14.99 5.55
N ILE A 96 -11.20 -14.25 6.65
CA ILE A 96 -11.61 -12.84 6.61
C ILE A 96 -10.55 -11.99 5.89
N GLN A 97 -9.27 -12.21 6.16
CA GLN A 97 -8.19 -11.50 5.47
C GLN A 97 -8.18 -11.77 3.97
N VAL A 98 -8.38 -13.03 3.59
CA VAL A 98 -8.48 -13.48 2.20
C VAL A 98 -9.72 -12.87 1.53
N MET A 99 -10.88 -12.86 2.21
CA MET A 99 -12.13 -12.26 1.73
C MET A 99 -12.01 -10.76 1.52
N LEU A 100 -11.39 -10.02 2.44
CA LEU A 100 -11.21 -8.58 2.31
C LEU A 100 -10.28 -8.23 1.15
N ASN A 101 -9.19 -8.98 0.99
CA ASN A 101 -8.28 -8.79 -0.14
C ASN A 101 -8.92 -9.17 -1.49
N GLY A 102 -9.63 -10.29 -1.49
CA GLY A 102 -10.27 -10.84 -2.66
C GLY A 102 -11.50 -10.08 -3.13
N GLY A 103 -12.37 -9.71 -2.19
CA GLY A 103 -13.57 -8.93 -2.44
C GLY A 103 -13.24 -7.54 -2.98
N TYR A 104 -12.19 -6.89 -2.46
CA TYR A 104 -11.72 -5.64 -3.02
C TYR A 104 -11.25 -5.80 -4.47
N THR A 105 -10.46 -6.82 -4.76
CA THR A 105 -9.97 -7.15 -6.10
C THR A 105 -11.15 -7.34 -7.06
N LEU A 106 -12.14 -8.14 -6.66
CA LEU A 106 -13.33 -8.39 -7.45
C LEU A 106 -14.15 -7.12 -7.71
N ALA A 107 -14.34 -6.28 -6.68
CA ALA A 107 -15.08 -5.03 -6.80
C ALA A 107 -14.41 -4.04 -7.78
N VAL A 108 -13.09 -3.89 -7.68
CA VAL A 108 -12.31 -3.05 -8.60
C VAL A 108 -12.36 -3.60 -10.02
N SER A 109 -12.29 -4.92 -10.22
CA SER A 109 -12.44 -5.53 -11.54
C SER A 109 -13.84 -5.32 -12.13
N ILE A 110 -14.90 -5.44 -11.33
CA ILE A 110 -16.27 -5.13 -11.77
C ILE A 110 -16.37 -3.66 -12.21
N TYR A 111 -15.76 -2.76 -11.44
CA TYR A 111 -15.69 -1.35 -11.81
C TYR A 111 -15.01 -1.15 -13.17
N PHE A 112 -13.82 -1.75 -13.37
CA PHE A 112 -13.08 -1.64 -14.62
C PHE A 112 -13.77 -2.31 -15.82
N MET A 113 -14.55 -3.37 -15.61
CA MET A 113 -15.23 -4.09 -16.69
C MET A 113 -16.56 -3.47 -17.10
N PHE A 114 -17.36 -3.02 -16.13
CA PHE A 114 -18.79 -2.73 -16.35
C PHE A 114 -19.18 -1.28 -16.06
N LEU A 115 -18.51 -0.62 -15.11
CA LEU A 115 -18.91 0.71 -14.64
C LEU A 115 -18.07 1.83 -15.25
N ARG A 116 -16.84 1.54 -15.69
CA ARG A 116 -15.97 2.50 -16.37
C ARG A 116 -16.44 2.70 -17.82
N PRO A 117 -16.98 3.87 -18.20
CA PRO A 117 -17.42 4.11 -19.57
C PRO A 117 -16.21 4.34 -20.48
N TYR A 118 -15.98 3.43 -21.42
CA TYR A 118 -14.84 3.50 -22.35
C TYR A 118 -15.12 4.26 -23.65
N TYR A 119 -16.39 4.46 -23.99
CA TYR A 119 -16.82 5.16 -25.21
C TYR A 119 -17.23 6.62 -24.94
N VAL A 120 -17.10 7.07 -23.69
CA VAL A 120 -17.31 8.46 -23.29
C VAL A 120 -15.91 9.07 -23.11
N PRO A 121 -15.65 10.31 -23.58
CA PRO A 121 -14.35 10.94 -23.38
C PRO A 121 -13.96 10.87 -21.90
N TYR A 122 -12.76 10.33 -21.64
CA TYR A 122 -12.21 10.14 -20.30
C TYR A 122 -12.38 11.43 -19.48
N THR A 123 -13.24 11.38 -18.46
CA THR A 123 -13.37 12.52 -17.56
C THR A 123 -12.31 12.39 -16.47
N VAL A 124 -11.80 13.54 -16.01
CA VAL A 124 -10.85 13.63 -14.90
C VAL A 124 -11.35 12.84 -13.67
N PHE A 125 -12.68 12.78 -13.47
CA PHE A 125 -13.29 12.03 -12.37
C PHE A 125 -13.02 10.52 -12.43
N TYR A 126 -13.17 9.88 -13.60
CA TYR A 126 -12.90 8.45 -13.73
C TYR A 126 -11.40 8.15 -13.57
N ASN A 127 -10.53 8.98 -14.14
CA ASN A 127 -9.08 8.80 -14.01
C ASN A 127 -8.61 9.00 -12.57
N ALA A 128 -9.15 9.98 -11.85
CA ALA A 128 -8.88 10.17 -10.42
C ALA A 128 -9.38 8.97 -9.58
N THR A 129 -10.52 8.39 -9.96
CA THR A 129 -11.04 7.17 -9.33
C THR A 129 -10.11 5.99 -9.57
N ASP A 130 -9.63 5.78 -10.80
CA ASP A 130 -8.68 4.73 -11.14
C ASP A 130 -7.41 4.83 -10.28
N ILE A 131 -6.84 6.03 -10.16
CA ILE A 131 -5.66 6.29 -9.33
C ILE A 131 -5.95 5.99 -7.85
N ALA A 132 -7.08 6.47 -7.33
CA ALA A 132 -7.45 6.24 -5.93
C ALA A 132 -7.62 4.74 -5.63
N LEU A 133 -8.31 4.00 -6.52
CA LEU A 133 -8.48 2.55 -6.38
C LEU A 133 -7.12 1.82 -6.43
N CYS A 134 -6.19 2.25 -7.28
CA CYS A 134 -4.83 1.71 -7.32
C CYS A 134 -4.05 1.99 -6.02
N LEU A 135 -4.13 3.20 -5.48
CA LEU A 135 -3.47 3.55 -4.22
C LEU A 135 -4.02 2.74 -3.05
N ILE A 136 -5.34 2.62 -2.95
CA ILE A 136 -6.01 1.81 -1.91
C ILE A 136 -5.63 0.33 -2.08
N TRP A 137 -5.58 -0.16 -3.33
CA TRP A 137 -5.18 -1.54 -3.63
C TRP A 137 -3.79 -1.86 -3.07
N ASN A 138 -2.82 -0.98 -3.30
CA ASN A 138 -1.44 -1.17 -2.85
C ASN A 138 -1.32 -0.94 -1.34
N GLY A 139 -2.01 0.07 -0.81
CA GLY A 139 -1.96 0.44 0.61
C GLY A 139 -2.65 -0.55 1.55
N LYS A 140 -3.69 -1.28 1.10
CA LYS A 140 -4.41 -2.22 1.97
C LYS A 140 -3.54 -3.39 2.44
N SER A 141 -2.62 -3.87 1.61
CA SER A 141 -1.82 -5.06 1.90
C SER A 141 -1.01 -4.94 3.21
N PRO A 142 -0.16 -3.90 3.40
CA PRO A 142 0.56 -3.71 4.66
C PRO A 142 -0.37 -3.47 5.86
N ILE A 143 -1.48 -2.74 5.67
CA ILE A 143 -2.47 -2.49 6.73
C ILE A 143 -3.10 -3.79 7.21
N MET A 144 -3.48 -4.68 6.30
CA MET A 144 -4.02 -6.00 6.63
C MET A 144 -3.03 -6.84 7.42
N HIS A 145 -1.75 -6.85 7.04
CA HIS A 145 -0.72 -7.53 7.82
C HIS A 145 -0.58 -6.94 9.23
N LEU A 146 -0.66 -5.63 9.38
CA LEU A 146 -0.61 -4.97 10.68
C LEU A 146 -1.79 -5.32 11.59
N ILE A 147 -3.00 -5.46 11.02
CA ILE A 147 -4.23 -5.76 11.78
C ILE A 147 -4.30 -7.24 12.16
N PHE A 148 -4.05 -8.14 11.20
CA PHE A 148 -4.30 -9.57 11.37
C PHE A 148 -3.08 -10.35 11.85
N ASN A 149 -1.86 -9.85 11.65
CA ASN A 149 -0.65 -10.51 12.15
C ASN A 149 -0.20 -9.89 13.49
N ARG A 150 -0.47 -10.63 14.59
CA ARG A 150 -0.10 -10.22 15.95
C ARG A 150 1.41 -9.97 16.10
N GLU A 151 2.25 -10.77 15.47
CA GLU A 151 3.71 -10.66 15.60
C GLU A 151 4.23 -9.37 14.95
N ILE A 152 3.79 -9.10 13.72
CA ILE A 152 4.13 -7.86 13.00
C ILE A 152 3.64 -6.65 13.79
N ARG A 153 2.40 -6.70 14.30
CA ARG A 153 1.83 -5.62 15.12
C ARG A 153 2.65 -5.33 16.37
N LEU A 154 3.09 -6.36 17.08
CA LEU A 154 3.90 -6.19 18.30
C LEU A 154 5.26 -5.58 17.98
N LYS A 155 5.94 -6.06 16.93
CA LYS A 155 7.20 -5.49 16.44
C LYS A 155 7.04 -4.02 16.04
N PHE A 156 5.96 -3.70 15.32
CA PHE A 156 5.65 -2.34 14.90
C PHE A 156 5.40 -1.40 16.09
N ILE A 157 4.60 -1.81 17.08
CA ILE A 157 4.35 -1.02 18.29
C ILE A 157 5.65 -0.80 19.10
N ALA A 158 6.52 -1.82 19.19
CA ALA A 158 7.80 -1.69 19.85
C ALA A 158 8.69 -0.63 19.17
N GLN A 159 8.79 -0.67 17.83
CA GLN A 159 9.53 0.31 17.05
C GLN A 159 8.95 1.73 17.17
N LEU A 160 7.63 1.88 17.15
CA LEU A 160 6.98 3.18 17.35
C LEU A 160 7.29 3.76 18.73
N LYS A 161 7.31 2.93 19.77
CA LYS A 161 7.68 3.36 21.13
C LYS A 161 9.12 3.83 21.18
N GLU A 162 10.05 3.07 20.59
CA GLU A 162 11.47 3.42 20.51
C GLU A 162 11.69 4.73 19.75
N GLN A 163 11.05 4.91 18.58
CA GLN A 163 11.10 6.17 17.84
C GLN A 163 10.50 7.34 18.62
N SER A 164 9.40 7.13 19.35
CA SER A 164 8.80 8.18 20.18
C SER A 164 9.73 8.62 21.32
N LEU A 165 10.47 7.68 21.91
CA LEU A 165 11.47 7.96 22.94
C LEU A 165 12.67 8.68 22.37
N SER A 166 13.14 8.27 21.18
CA SER A 166 14.20 8.96 20.43
C SER A 166 13.80 10.40 20.11
N TRP A 167 12.58 10.62 19.61
CA TRP A 167 12.08 11.96 19.29
C TRP A 167 11.94 12.85 20.52
N LYS A 168 11.48 12.28 21.65
CA LYS A 168 11.44 12.99 22.94
C LYS A 168 12.85 13.33 23.44
N ALA A 169 13.82 12.42 23.31
CA ALA A 169 15.21 12.65 23.71
C ALA A 169 15.88 13.73 22.86
N ILE A 170 15.63 13.73 21.54
CA ILE A 170 16.09 14.77 20.61
C ILE A 170 15.48 16.13 21.02
N LYS A 171 14.17 16.19 21.22
CA LYS A 171 13.49 17.42 21.65
C LYS A 171 14.03 17.93 22.99
N ALA A 172 14.31 17.04 23.94
CA ALA A 172 14.87 17.38 25.25
C ALA A 172 16.29 17.96 25.15
N LYS A 173 17.15 17.38 24.30
CA LYS A 173 18.49 17.90 24.00
C LYS A 173 18.43 19.29 23.37
N PHE A 174 17.53 19.50 22.41
CA PHE A 174 17.33 20.82 21.83
C PHE A 174 16.86 21.84 22.86
N SER A 175 15.89 21.49 23.73
CA SER A 175 15.43 22.42 24.78
C SER A 175 16.50 22.77 25.82
N THR A 176 17.37 21.82 26.19
CA THR A 176 18.47 22.08 27.13
C THR A 176 19.55 22.95 26.50
N GLN A 177 19.84 22.76 25.21
CA GLN A 177 20.79 23.60 24.48
C GLN A 177 20.26 25.03 24.30
N THR A 178 18.97 25.21 24.01
CA THR A 178 18.35 26.54 23.91
C THR A 178 18.34 27.26 25.27
N ASN A 179 18.06 26.54 26.36
CA ASN A 179 18.10 27.13 27.70
C ASN A 179 19.53 27.52 28.11
N ALA A 180 20.54 26.69 27.81
CA ALA A 180 21.93 27.01 28.07
C ALA A 180 22.42 28.23 27.27
N ILE A 181 21.93 28.42 26.04
CA ILE A 181 22.23 29.62 25.24
C ILE A 181 21.55 30.87 25.84
N ASN A 182 20.30 30.75 26.28
CA ASN A 182 19.58 31.86 26.91
C ASN A 182 20.18 32.25 28.27
N ASP A 183 20.61 31.29 29.08
CA ASP A 183 21.29 31.55 30.36
C ASP A 183 22.66 32.21 30.15
N ASN A 184 23.40 31.81 29.10
CA ASN A 184 24.64 32.45 28.71
C ASN A 184 24.43 33.88 28.17
N MET A 185 23.32 34.17 27.48
CA MET A 185 22.97 35.53 27.08
C MET A 185 22.47 36.39 28.25
N ALA A 186 21.83 35.79 29.26
CA ALA A 186 21.42 36.50 30.48
C ALA A 186 22.62 36.91 31.37
N CYS A 187 23.75 36.20 31.26
CA CYS A 187 25.02 36.55 31.90
C CYS A 187 25.72 37.75 31.21
N PHE A 188 25.41 38.03 29.94
CA PHE A 188 25.82 39.24 29.22
C PHE A 188 24.83 40.40 29.45
N LYS A 189 24.50 40.71 30.71
CA LYS A 189 23.96 42.04 31.01
C LYS A 189 25.13 43.03 31.04
N PRO A 190 25.11 44.10 30.24
CA PRO A 190 26.17 45.11 30.31
C PRO A 190 26.15 45.72 31.71
N ALA A 191 27.29 45.65 32.40
CA ALA A 191 27.48 46.36 33.66
C ALA A 191 27.20 47.85 33.40
N HIS A 192 26.33 48.43 34.21
CA HIS A 192 26.02 49.86 34.19
C HIS A 192 27.30 50.68 34.09
N SER A 193 27.51 51.35 32.95
CA SER A 193 28.46 52.44 32.83
C SER A 193 27.90 53.63 33.63
N ARG A 194 28.40 53.78 34.85
CA ARG A 194 28.35 55.04 35.60
C ARG A 194 29.33 56.01 34.94
N ASN A 195 28.85 57.23 34.72
CA ASN A 195 29.57 58.46 34.36
C ASN A 195 29.89 58.67 32.87
N GLY A 196 28.99 59.41 32.22
CA GLY A 196 29.27 60.76 31.73
C GLY A 196 30.41 60.96 30.74
N ARG A 197 30.07 61.06 29.45
CA ARG A 197 30.31 62.24 28.59
C ARG A 197 29.84 61.93 27.18
N ILE A 198 28.92 62.75 26.67
CA ILE A 198 28.64 62.87 25.25
C ILE A 198 29.77 63.72 24.67
N VAL A 199 30.45 63.20 23.67
CA VAL A 199 31.28 63.99 22.75
C VAL A 199 30.78 63.66 21.34
N TYR A 200 30.55 64.72 20.58
CA TYR A 200 29.86 64.83 19.29
C TYR A 200 30.18 63.74 18.27
#